data_AF-A0A0G1A6Y9-F1
#
_entry.id   AF-A0A0G1A6Y9-F1
#
_cell.length_a   1.000
_cell.length_b   1.000
_cell.length_c   1.000
_cell.angle_alpha   90.00
_cell.angle_beta   90.00
_cell.angle_gamma   90.00
#
_symmetry.space_group_name_H-M   'P 1'
#
loop_
_entity.id
_entity.type
_entity.pdbx_description
1 polymer ?
#
loop_
_entity_poly.entity_id
_entity_poly.type
_entity_poly.pdbx_seq_one_letter_code
_entity_poly.pdbx_strand_id
1 'polypeptide(L)'
;MGLFNRWTSKKELDEARGKRDASIIKKVVENKEEVAQPKAPKASIKEAKKSVKVETESVAADSNREIKFREGHKVLLRPIVTEKSTYLHSGGVYAFEVGVLATKPEIKKAVESIYKVKVVQVRVINLQGKRVRFGRMSGVRKDKKKALVTLQKGQTIELHKNV
;
A
#
# COMPACT_ATOMS: atom_id res chain seq x y z
N MET A 1 -21.78 42.77 -38.49
CA MET A 1 -22.55 42.32 -37.31
C MET A 1 -22.72 40.81 -37.42
N GLY A 2 -22.30 40.05 -36.40
CA GLY A 2 -22.56 38.60 -36.32
C GLY A 2 -21.31 37.79 -36.01
N LEU A 3 -21.17 37.38 -34.73
CA LEU A 3 -20.28 36.32 -34.23
C LEU A 3 -20.59 36.05 -32.74
N PHE A 4 -21.88 35.95 -32.40
CA PHE A 4 -22.34 35.78 -31.00
C PHE A 4 -23.13 34.49 -30.77
N ASN A 5 -22.86 33.43 -31.53
CA ASN A 5 -23.37 32.09 -31.24
C ASN A 5 -22.22 31.11 -31.02
N ARG A 6 -21.74 31.06 -29.77
CA ARG A 6 -20.91 29.94 -29.29
C ARG A 6 -21.00 29.77 -27.77
N TRP A 7 -22.23 29.74 -27.23
CA TRP A 7 -22.42 29.40 -25.81
C TRP A 7 -23.78 28.80 -25.47
N THR A 8 -24.24 27.84 -26.29
CA THR A 8 -25.47 27.07 -26.03
C THR A 8 -25.27 25.58 -26.28
N SER A 9 -24.18 24.98 -25.79
CA SER A 9 -24.00 23.50 -25.84
C SER A 9 -23.34 22.92 -24.60
N LYS A 10 -23.51 23.55 -23.43
CA LYS A 10 -23.09 22.95 -22.16
C LYS A 10 -24.26 22.48 -21.29
N LYS A 11 -25.43 23.11 -21.40
CA LYS A 11 -26.67 22.65 -20.75
C LYS A 11 -27.24 21.35 -21.34
N GLU A 12 -27.12 21.14 -22.65
CA GLU A 12 -27.62 19.91 -23.31
C GLU A 12 -26.79 18.65 -23.01
N LEU A 13 -25.50 18.81 -22.69
CA LEU A 13 -24.61 17.67 -22.38
C LEU A 13 -24.79 17.15 -20.95
N ASP A 14 -25.23 17.99 -20.02
CA ASP A 14 -25.50 17.60 -18.64
C ASP A 14 -26.90 16.95 -18.49
N GLU A 15 -27.91 17.40 -19.23
CA GLU A 15 -29.24 16.76 -19.27
C GLU A 15 -29.24 15.37 -19.94
N ALA A 16 -28.34 15.15 -20.91
CA ALA A 16 -28.15 13.83 -21.53
C ALA A 16 -27.39 12.83 -20.65
N ARG A 17 -26.67 13.29 -19.61
CA ARG A 17 -25.96 12.42 -18.65
C ARG A 17 -26.88 11.94 -17.54
N GLY A 18 -27.76 12.81 -17.02
CA GLY A 18 -28.76 12.44 -16.00
C GLY A 18 -29.79 11.39 -16.45
N LYS A 19 -30.04 11.26 -17.75
CA LYS A 19 -30.96 10.25 -18.31
C LYS A 19 -30.32 8.88 -18.54
N ARG A 20 -28.99 8.76 -18.51
CA ARG A 20 -28.27 7.47 -18.74
C ARG A 20 -28.03 6.67 -17.46
N ASP A 21 -28.05 7.33 -16.30
CA ASP A 21 -27.78 6.66 -15.02
C ASP A 21 -29.05 6.02 -14.41
N ALA A 22 -30.23 6.57 -14.69
CA ALA A 22 -31.51 6.03 -14.21
C ALA A 22 -31.89 4.69 -14.86
N SER A 23 -31.44 4.43 -16.10
CA SER A 23 -31.70 3.19 -16.83
C SER A 23 -30.79 2.04 -16.42
N ILE A 24 -29.55 2.34 -16.00
CA ILE A 24 -28.60 1.35 -15.48
C ILE A 24 -29.04 0.86 -14.09
N ILE A 25 -29.54 1.76 -13.24
CA ILE A 25 -29.98 1.41 -11.88
C ILE A 25 -31.25 0.54 -11.90
N LYS A 26 -32.21 0.78 -12.81
CA LYS A 26 -33.38 -0.10 -12.96
C LYS A 26 -33.01 -1.51 -13.42
N LYS A 27 -32.04 -1.65 -14.32
CA LYS A 27 -31.62 -2.95 -14.90
C LYS A 27 -30.85 -3.84 -13.91
N VAL A 28 -30.23 -3.25 -12.88
CA VAL A 28 -29.52 -3.99 -11.82
C VAL A 28 -30.47 -4.44 -10.71
N VAL A 29 -31.59 -3.74 -10.51
CA VAL A 29 -32.57 -4.04 -9.46
C VAL A 29 -33.52 -5.19 -9.86
N GLU A 30 -33.78 -5.41 -11.16
CA GLU A 30 -34.65 -6.49 -11.64
C GLU A 30 -34.02 -7.90 -11.66
N ASN A 31 -32.70 -8.04 -11.50
CA ASN A 31 -32.04 -9.36 -11.55
C ASN A 31 -31.75 -9.98 -10.17
N LYS A 32 -32.44 -9.51 -9.12
CA LYS A 32 -32.14 -9.92 -7.74
C LYS A 32 -33.25 -10.66 -6.99
N GLU A 33 -34.30 -11.10 -7.67
CA GLU A 33 -35.37 -11.86 -7.03
C GLU A 33 -35.79 -13.07 -7.87
N GLU A 34 -34.98 -14.14 -7.84
CA GLU A 34 -35.50 -15.51 -7.82
C GLU A 34 -34.65 -16.34 -6.84
N VAL A 35 -35.35 -17.08 -5.98
CA VAL A 35 -34.90 -17.68 -4.73
C VAL A 35 -35.06 -19.20 -4.80
N ALA A 36 -34.15 -19.90 -4.11
CA ALA A 36 -34.25 -21.26 -3.53
C ALA A 36 -33.78 -22.53 -4.30
N GLN A 37 -32.96 -23.31 -3.57
CA GLN A 37 -32.41 -24.68 -3.80
C GLN A 37 -33.53 -25.76 -3.73
N PRO A 38 -33.38 -27.08 -4.10
CA PRO A 38 -32.21 -27.96 -3.90
C PRO A 38 -31.97 -29.17 -4.87
N LYS A 39 -30.88 -29.94 -4.61
CA LYS A 39 -30.66 -31.41 -4.78
C LYS A 39 -29.44 -31.81 -5.63
N ALA A 40 -28.46 -32.45 -4.98
CA ALA A 40 -27.40 -33.22 -5.63
C ALA A 40 -27.97 -34.48 -6.30
N PRO A 41 -27.36 -34.95 -7.41
CA PRO A 41 -26.68 -36.25 -7.34
C PRO A 41 -25.28 -36.30 -7.96
N LYS A 42 -24.50 -37.25 -7.44
CA LYS A 42 -23.09 -37.59 -7.68
C LYS A 42 -22.86 -38.20 -9.08
N ALA A 43 -21.86 -37.71 -9.81
CA ALA A 43 -21.03 -38.39 -10.83
C ALA A 43 -20.20 -37.29 -11.52
N SER A 44 -18.91 -37.34 -11.83
CA SER A 44 -17.92 -38.41 -11.92
C SER A 44 -16.55 -37.70 -11.92
N ILE A 45 -15.78 -37.85 -10.84
CA ILE A 45 -14.37 -37.44 -10.78
C ILE A 45 -13.55 -38.69 -11.03
N LYS A 46 -13.09 -38.88 -12.27
CA LYS A 46 -11.90 -39.66 -12.62
C LYS A 46 -11.67 -39.52 -14.13
N GLU A 47 -10.39 -39.46 -14.51
CA GLU A 47 -9.87 -39.53 -15.88
C GLU A 47 -9.76 -38.21 -16.65
N ALA A 48 -8.80 -37.37 -16.23
CA ALA A 48 -7.95 -36.61 -17.14
C ALA A 48 -6.66 -36.19 -16.42
N LYS A 49 -5.86 -37.18 -16.01
CA LYS A 49 -4.47 -36.98 -15.58
C LYS A 49 -3.60 -38.05 -16.24
N LYS A 50 -3.22 -37.86 -17.51
CA LYS A 50 -1.95 -38.37 -18.07
C LYS A 50 -1.71 -37.82 -19.47
N SER A 51 -0.46 -37.45 -19.74
CA SER A 51 0.10 -36.87 -20.98
C SER A 51 -0.41 -35.44 -21.25
N VAL A 52 0.41 -34.40 -21.20
CA VAL A 52 1.50 -34.16 -22.15
C VAL A 52 2.73 -33.61 -21.42
N LYS A 53 3.86 -34.27 -21.64
CA LYS A 53 5.21 -33.83 -21.29
C LYS A 53 5.85 -33.45 -22.62
N VAL A 54 6.03 -32.16 -22.89
CA VAL A 54 6.92 -31.66 -23.94
C VAL A 54 7.70 -30.52 -23.31
N GLU A 55 9.02 -30.69 -23.37
CA GLU A 55 10.05 -29.83 -22.83
C GLU A 55 10.06 -28.49 -23.59
N THR A 56 9.82 -27.41 -22.87
CA THR A 56 10.31 -26.07 -23.23
C THR A 56 11.13 -25.57 -22.07
N GLU A 57 12.31 -26.16 -21.91
CA GLU A 57 13.40 -25.55 -21.18
C GLU A 57 13.98 -24.41 -22.04
N SER A 58 13.58 -23.16 -21.73
CA SER A 58 14.47 -21.99 -21.65
C SER A 58 13.65 -20.72 -21.52
N VAL A 59 14.10 -19.85 -20.60
CA VAL A 59 13.56 -18.52 -20.24
C VAL A 59 12.40 -18.49 -19.22
N ALA A 60 12.58 -19.10 -18.04
CA ALA A 60 11.69 -18.89 -16.88
C ALA A 60 12.43 -18.82 -15.52
N ALA A 61 13.66 -18.33 -15.49
CA ALA A 61 14.46 -18.23 -14.26
C ALA A 61 14.58 -16.77 -13.80
N ASP A 62 13.75 -16.35 -12.83
CA ASP A 62 14.10 -15.44 -11.71
C ASP A 62 12.87 -14.81 -11.00
N SER A 63 11.74 -15.51 -10.85
CA SER A 63 10.54 -14.92 -10.22
C SER A 63 10.42 -15.10 -8.71
N ASN A 64 11.39 -15.72 -8.02
CA ASN A 64 11.34 -15.83 -6.55
C ASN A 64 12.74 -15.92 -5.92
N ARG A 65 13.49 -14.82 -5.92
CA ARG A 65 14.65 -14.68 -5.04
C ARG A 65 14.13 -14.59 -3.61
N GLU A 66 14.36 -15.62 -2.80
CA GLU A 66 14.10 -15.55 -1.36
C GLU A 66 14.76 -14.30 -0.78
N ILE A 67 13.95 -13.29 -0.44
CA ILE A 67 14.44 -12.05 0.14
C ILE A 67 14.89 -12.39 1.56
N LYS A 68 16.20 -12.59 1.75
CA LYS A 68 16.82 -12.77 3.08
C LYS A 68 16.40 -11.61 3.99
N PHE A 69 15.54 -11.90 4.96
CA PHE A 69 15.11 -10.92 5.95
C PHE A 69 16.29 -10.60 6.87
N ARG A 70 16.76 -9.35 6.83
CA ARG A 70 17.66 -8.84 7.87
C ARG A 70 16.87 -8.74 9.17
N GLU A 71 17.47 -9.13 10.29
CA GLU A 71 16.84 -9.08 11.61
C GLU A 71 16.12 -7.74 11.84
N GLY A 72 14.87 -7.78 12.33
CA GLY A 72 14.01 -6.61 12.46
C GLY A 72 14.60 -5.48 13.32
N HIS A 73 15.39 -5.83 14.34
CA HIS A 73 16.09 -4.89 15.22
C HIS A 73 17.16 -4.06 14.49
N LYS A 74 17.73 -4.59 13.40
CA LYS A 74 18.72 -3.87 12.59
C LYS A 74 18.04 -2.90 11.61
N VAL A 75 16.76 -3.10 11.33
CA VAL A 75 15.97 -2.31 10.36
C VAL A 75 15.33 -1.09 11.01
N LEU A 76 14.66 -1.27 12.16
CA LEU A 76 14.01 -0.20 12.93
C LEU A 76 14.92 0.24 14.08
N LEU A 77 15.41 1.48 14.04
CA LEU A 77 16.37 1.98 15.03
C LEU A 77 15.67 2.64 16.21
N ARG A 78 14.78 3.61 15.95
CA ARG A 78 14.06 4.36 16.99
C ARG A 78 12.83 5.09 16.45
N PRO A 79 11.81 5.36 17.28
CA PRO A 79 10.72 6.26 16.91
C PRO A 79 11.21 7.71 16.82
N ILE A 80 10.62 8.50 15.92
CA ILE A 80 10.87 9.94 15.80
C ILE A 80 9.69 10.67 16.42
N VAL A 81 9.94 11.38 17.52
CA VAL A 81 8.95 12.19 18.22
C VAL A 81 9.26 13.67 17.97
N THR A 82 8.37 14.32 17.25
CA THR A 82 8.33 15.77 16.98
C THR A 82 6.87 16.21 16.93
N GLU A 83 6.58 17.51 17.07
CA GLU A 83 5.21 18.04 16.98
C GLU A 83 4.46 17.54 15.73
N LYS A 84 5.16 17.57 14.59
CA LYS A 84 4.61 17.07 13.32
C LYS A 84 4.36 15.56 13.32
N SER A 85 5.20 14.75 13.96
CA SER A 85 4.93 13.30 14.04
C SER A 85 3.75 13.02 14.96
N THR A 86 3.60 13.77 16.04
CA THR A 86 2.45 13.66 16.95
C THR A 86 1.14 14.06 16.26
N TYR A 87 1.17 15.11 15.43
CA TYR A 87 0.03 15.44 14.58
C TYR A 87 -0.33 14.29 13.63
N LEU A 88 0.65 13.72 12.93
CA LEU A 88 0.43 12.59 12.02
C LEU A 88 -0.04 11.30 12.73
N HIS A 89 0.33 11.13 14.00
CA HIS A 89 -0.07 10.00 14.81
C HIS A 89 -1.58 9.90 15.00
N SER A 90 -2.28 11.05 15.12
CA SER A 90 -3.75 11.11 15.13
C SER A 90 -4.40 10.50 13.86
N GLY A 91 -3.69 10.57 12.73
CA GLY A 91 -4.10 9.97 11.47
C GLY A 91 -3.60 8.54 11.26
N GLY A 92 -3.06 7.88 12.29
CA GLY A 92 -2.52 6.52 12.21
C GLY A 92 -1.20 6.41 11.44
N VAL A 93 -0.45 7.51 11.32
CA VAL A 93 0.84 7.56 10.63
C VAL A 93 1.97 7.77 11.62
N TYR A 94 2.96 6.87 11.58
CA TYR A 94 4.05 6.80 12.54
C TYR A 94 5.40 7.06 11.87
N ALA A 95 6.26 7.80 12.54
CA ALA A 95 7.59 8.13 12.04
C ALA A 95 8.67 7.34 12.76
N PHE A 96 9.53 6.66 12.00
CA PHE A 96 10.66 5.88 12.51
C PHE A 96 11.96 6.31 11.84
N GLU A 97 13.06 6.30 12.59
CA GLU A 97 14.41 6.29 12.05
C GLU A 97 14.76 4.83 11.75
N VAL A 98 15.18 4.57 10.51
CA VAL A 98 15.48 3.23 10.00
C VAL A 98 16.91 3.19 9.45
N GLY A 99 17.45 1.98 9.33
CA GLY A 99 18.76 1.76 8.72
C GLY A 99 18.81 2.30 7.28
N VAL A 100 19.91 2.94 6.89
CA VAL A 100 20.07 3.57 5.55
C VAL A 100 19.88 2.54 4.42
N LEU A 101 20.31 1.30 4.65
CA LEU A 101 20.21 0.20 3.68
C LEU A 101 18.84 -0.52 3.71
N ALA A 102 17.91 -0.12 4.58
CA ALA A 102 16.63 -0.80 4.70
C ALA A 102 15.70 -0.52 3.52
N THR A 103 15.06 -1.56 3.01
CA THR A 103 14.05 -1.47 1.93
C THR A 103 12.63 -1.35 2.51
N LYS A 104 11.67 -0.83 1.73
CA LYS A 104 10.26 -0.72 2.15
C LYS A 104 9.63 -2.05 2.62
N PRO A 105 9.79 -3.19 1.92
CA PRO A 105 9.21 -4.45 2.37
C PRO A 105 9.85 -4.95 3.68
N GLU A 106 11.15 -4.72 3.89
CA GLU A 106 11.81 -5.04 5.16
C GLU A 106 11.24 -4.20 6.31
N ILE A 107 11.09 -2.89 6.12
CA ILE A 107 10.52 -1.99 7.13
C ILE A 107 9.10 -2.42 7.49
N LYS A 108 8.28 -2.76 6.49
CA LYS A 108 6.92 -3.27 6.69
C LYS A 108 6.92 -4.49 7.62
N LYS A 109 7.66 -5.54 7.23
CA LYS A 109 7.78 -6.78 8.00
C LYS A 109 8.34 -6.57 9.40
N ALA A 110 9.30 -5.65 9.57
CA ALA A 110 9.89 -5.33 10.86
C ALA A 110 8.88 -4.67 11.81
N VAL A 111 8.10 -3.70 11.31
CA VAL A 111 7.06 -3.04 12.13
C VAL A 111 5.97 -4.04 12.51
N GLU A 112 5.50 -4.85 11.56
CA GLU A 112 4.49 -5.87 11.82
C GLU A 112 4.98 -6.92 12.82
N SER A 113 6.25 -7.34 12.74
CA SER A 113 6.83 -8.32 13.65
C SER A 113 7.01 -7.81 15.08
N ILE A 114 7.50 -6.57 15.24
CA ILE A 114 7.82 -5.98 16.56
C ILE A 114 6.55 -5.52 17.27
N TYR A 115 5.67 -4.79 16.57
CA TYR A 115 4.50 -4.17 17.18
C TYR A 115 3.21 -5.00 17.02
N LYS A 116 3.25 -6.12 16.29
CA LYS A 116 2.09 -7.00 16.04
C LYS A 116 0.88 -6.26 15.41
N VAL A 117 1.17 -5.23 14.62
CA VAL A 117 0.19 -4.44 13.87
C VAL A 117 0.18 -4.82 12.38
N LYS A 118 -0.81 -4.34 11.63
CA LYS A 118 -0.93 -4.47 10.18
C LYS A 118 -0.61 -3.13 9.52
N VAL A 119 0.34 -3.16 8.58
CA VAL A 119 0.81 -1.96 7.88
C VAL A 119 0.18 -1.87 6.49
N VAL A 120 -0.46 -0.74 6.20
CA VAL A 120 -1.08 -0.47 4.90
C VAL A 120 -0.03 0.03 3.91
N GLN A 121 0.76 1.03 4.30
CA GLN A 121 1.69 1.69 3.40
C GLN A 121 2.95 2.16 4.14
N VAL A 122 4.10 2.10 3.46
CA VAL A 122 5.37 2.63 3.94
C VAL A 122 5.91 3.66 2.95
N ARG A 123 6.17 4.88 3.44
CA ARG A 123 6.87 5.95 2.72
C ARG A 123 8.22 6.17 3.38
N VAL A 124 9.26 6.40 2.60
CA VAL A 124 10.64 6.50 3.11
C VAL A 124 11.32 7.68 2.45
N ILE A 125 12.11 8.41 3.23
CA ILE A 125 12.94 9.52 2.76
C ILE A 125 14.36 9.38 3.34
N ASN A 126 15.37 9.69 2.53
CA ASN A 126 16.76 9.80 2.98
C ASN A 126 17.03 11.24 3.43
N LEU A 127 17.61 11.39 4.60
CA LEU A 127 17.95 12.66 5.22
C LEU A 127 19.47 12.76 5.31
N GLN A 128 20.04 13.73 4.61
CA GLN A 128 21.47 14.00 4.69
C GLN A 128 21.82 14.56 6.08
N GLY A 129 22.96 14.12 6.58
CA GLY A 129 23.54 14.60 7.81
C GLY A 129 23.89 16.08 7.71
N LYS A 130 23.57 16.84 8.76
CA LYS A 130 23.94 18.25 8.84
C LYS A 130 25.46 18.38 8.95
N ARG A 131 26.06 19.25 8.13
CA ARG A 131 27.47 19.67 8.29
C ARG A 131 27.59 20.45 9.60
N VAL A 132 28.54 20.06 10.42
CA VAL A 132 28.80 20.64 11.74
C VAL A 132 30.26 21.04 11.85
N ARG A 133 30.55 22.02 12.70
CA ARG A 133 31.91 22.47 12.98
C ARG A 133 32.13 22.46 14.48
N PHE A 134 33.28 21.94 14.90
CA PHE A 134 33.74 22.00 16.28
C PHE A 134 35.11 22.67 16.30
N GLY A 135 35.14 23.95 16.70
CA GLY A 135 36.34 24.78 16.65
C GLY A 135 36.94 24.86 15.24
N ARG A 136 38.14 24.32 15.06
CA ARG A 136 38.85 24.28 13.76
C ARG A 136 38.42 23.12 12.86
N MET A 137 37.78 22.08 13.40
CA MET A 137 37.42 20.88 12.64
C MET A 137 36.03 20.99 12.03
N SER A 138 35.91 20.70 10.75
CA SER A 138 34.63 20.50 10.05
C SER A 138 34.31 19.00 9.96
N GLY A 139 33.03 18.66 10.13
CA GLY A 139 32.55 17.29 10.04
C GLY A 139 31.09 17.23 9.56
N VAL A 140 30.58 16.02 9.39
CA VAL A 140 29.19 15.79 8.97
C VAL A 140 28.56 14.81 9.94
N ARG A 141 27.33 15.07 10.37
CA ARG A 141 26.56 14.10 11.16
C ARG A 141 26.21 12.88 10.29
N LYS A 142 25.89 11.76 10.94
CA LYS A 142 25.46 10.55 10.23
C LYS A 142 24.17 10.80 9.43
N ASP A 143 24.15 10.32 8.19
CA ASP A 143 22.95 10.27 7.36
C ASP A 143 21.89 9.37 8.00
N LYS A 144 20.64 9.75 7.83
CA LYS A 144 19.50 9.06 8.42
C LYS A 144 18.50 8.72 7.35
N LYS A 145 17.73 7.65 7.56
CA LYS A 145 16.58 7.34 6.74
C LYS A 145 15.35 7.40 7.65
N LYS A 146 14.32 8.13 7.21
CA LYS A 146 13.06 8.27 7.94
C LYS A 146 11.98 7.50 7.19
N ALA A 147 11.27 6.65 7.91
CA ALA A 147 10.11 5.93 7.42
C ALA A 147 8.83 6.51 8.04
N LEU A 148 7.84 6.82 7.20
CA LEU A 148 6.47 7.11 7.58
C LEU A 148 5.63 5.87 7.28
N VAL A 149 5.07 5.29 8.33
CA VAL A 149 4.35 4.02 8.28
C VAL A 149 2.88 4.28 8.59
N THR A 150 2.01 3.94 7.65
CA THR A 150 0.56 4.06 7.81
C THR A 150 0.01 2.71 8.27
N LEU A 151 -0.67 2.71 9.41
CA LEU A 151 -1.32 1.51 9.95
C LEU A 151 -2.73 1.33 9.39
N GLN A 152 -3.29 0.13 9.60
CA GLN A 152 -4.70 -0.11 9.38
C GLN A 152 -5.53 0.71 10.39
N LYS A 153 -6.73 1.14 9.97
CA LYS A 153 -7.65 1.90 10.83
C LYS A 153 -7.94 1.12 12.13
N GLY A 154 -7.91 1.82 13.26
CA GLY A 154 -8.19 1.25 14.59
C GLY A 154 -7.00 0.61 15.29
N GLN A 155 -5.81 0.59 14.69
CA GLN A 155 -4.59 0.11 15.35
C GLN A 155 -3.70 1.27 15.79
N THR A 156 -3.14 1.14 16.98
CA THR A 156 -2.30 2.16 17.62
C THR A 156 -1.01 1.53 18.10
N ILE A 157 0.11 2.25 18.00
CA ILE A 157 1.41 1.84 18.56
C ILE A 157 1.71 2.72 19.77
N GLU A 158 1.99 2.07 20.90
CA GLU A 158 2.54 2.74 22.08
C GLU A 158 4.05 2.97 21.89
N LEU A 159 4.46 4.21 21.63
CA LEU A 159 5.85 4.54 21.29
C LEU A 159 6.81 4.56 22.50
N HIS A 160 6.29 4.62 23.72
CA HIS A 160 7.08 4.87 24.94
C HIS A 160 7.59 3.59 25.60
N LYS A 161 7.06 2.40 25.27
CA LYS A 161 7.41 1.14 25.94
C LYS A 161 8.70 0.48 25.45
N ASN A 162 9.29 0.95 24.36
CA ASN A 162 10.34 0.24 23.62
C ASN A 162 11.63 1.06 23.41
N VAL A 163 11.90 2.03 24.30
CA VAL A 163 13.17 2.78 24.35
C VAL A 163 13.98 2.33 25.55
#